data_AF-A0A507CGN9-F1
#
_entry.id   AF-A0A507CGN9-F1
#
_cell.length_a   1.000
_cell.length_b   1.000
_cell.length_c   1.000
_cell.angle_alpha   90.00
_cell.angle_beta   90.00
_cell.angle_gamma   90.00
#
_symmetry.space_group_name_H-M   'P 1'
#
loop_
_entity.id
_entity.type
_entity.pdbx_description
1 polymer ?
#
loop_
_entity_poly.entity_id
_entity_poly.type
_entity_poly.pdbx_seq_one_letter_code
_entity_poly.pdbx_strand_id
1 'polypeptide(L)'
;MFTDDFWVDLVVDNEPLPEYATKHNQAGTEASCYVGAQERQRFSVKITNIGYEDGPISAWLLIDGMVQFKGVLRQCESAMIVEGRKLSTTTVQPF
;
A
#
# COMPACT_ATOMS: atom_id res chain seq x y z
N MET A 1 -16.35 1.87 -17.51
CA MET A 1 -15.35 0.81 -17.32
C MET A 1 -14.34 1.42 -16.38
N PHE A 2 -14.32 1.02 -15.10
CA PHE A 2 -13.28 1.49 -14.18
C PHE A 2 -12.03 0.72 -14.56
N THR A 3 -11.13 1.34 -15.31
CA THR A 3 -9.74 0.89 -15.34
C THR A 3 -9.23 1.00 -13.92
N ASP A 4 -8.65 -0.07 -13.40
CA ASP A 4 -8.04 -0.03 -12.08
C ASP A 4 -6.89 0.98 -12.15
N ASP A 5 -7.10 2.22 -11.69
CA ASP A 5 -6.11 3.31 -11.79
C ASP A 5 -4.96 3.16 -10.77
N PHE A 6 -4.90 2.00 -10.11
CA PHE A 6 -4.07 1.72 -8.96
C PHE A 6 -3.56 0.28 -8.98
N TRP A 7 -2.25 0.12 -8.80
CA TRP A 7 -1.61 -1.18 -8.67
C TRP A 7 -0.83 -1.26 -7.36
N VAL A 8 -0.94 -2.40 -6.68
CA VAL A 8 -0.16 -2.71 -5.47
C VAL A 8 0.59 -4.00 -5.70
N ASP A 9 1.91 -3.99 -5.48
CA ASP A 9 2.68 -5.22 -5.29
C ASP A 9 3.00 -5.35 -3.81
N LEU A 10 2.64 -6.49 -3.23
CA LEU A 10 2.93 -6.81 -1.85
C LEU A 10 3.85 -8.02 -1.78
N VAL A 11 5.01 -7.84 -1.17
CA VAL A 11 5.97 -8.91 -0.90
C VAL A 11 6.15 -9.01 0.61
N VAL A 12 6.04 -10.23 1.15
CA VAL A 12 6.23 -10.49 2.58
C VAL A 12 7.19 -11.66 2.74
N ASP A 13 8.23 -11.46 3.56
CA ASP A 13 9.37 -12.39 3.70
C ASP A 13 9.98 -12.84 2.36
N ASN A 14 10.03 -11.91 1.40
CA ASN A 14 10.50 -12.13 0.02
C ASN A 14 9.59 -13.00 -0.87
N GLU A 15 8.39 -13.35 -0.41
CA GLU A 15 7.38 -14.02 -1.22
C GLU A 15 6.24 -13.06 -1.59
N PRO A 16 5.80 -13.01 -2.86
CA PRO A 16 4.65 -12.19 -3.23
C PRO A 16 3.39 -12.69 -2.52
N LEU A 17 2.62 -11.80 -1.91
CA LEU A 17 1.32 -12.17 -1.36
C LEU A 17 0.27 -12.16 -2.47
N PRO A 18 -0.34 -13.32 -2.78
CA PRO A 18 -1.32 -13.42 -3.86
C PRO A 18 -2.68 -12.80 -3.48
N GLU A 19 -2.98 -12.69 -2.18
CA GLU A 19 -4.27 -12.19 -1.69
C GLU A 19 -4.05 -11.05 -0.68
N TYR A 20 -4.52 -9.86 -1.03
CA TYR A 20 -4.60 -8.71 -0.13
C TYR A 20 -5.89 -7.95 -0.42
N ALA A 21 -6.49 -7.36 0.61
CA ALA A 21 -7.70 -6.58 0.43
C ALA A 21 -7.33 -5.14 0.07
N THR A 22 -7.89 -4.63 -1.02
CA THR A 22 -7.87 -3.21 -1.34
C THR A 22 -9.25 -2.61 -1.09
N LYS A 23 -9.28 -1.39 -0.58
CA LYS A 23 -10.50 -0.60 -0.43
C LYS A 23 -10.31 0.77 -1.04
N HIS A 24 -11.23 1.15 -1.91
CA HIS A 24 -11.27 2.47 -2.51
C HIS A 24 -12.33 3.33 -1.81
N ASN A 25 -12.09 4.63 -1.68
CA ASN A 25 -13.16 5.56 -1.34
C ASN A 25 -14.14 5.72 -2.52
N GLN A 26 -15.33 6.27 -2.28
CA GLN A 26 -16.35 6.44 -3.33
C GLN A 26 -15.89 7.35 -4.49
N ALA A 27 -14.86 8.18 -4.27
CA ALA A 27 -14.29 9.07 -5.27
C ALA A 27 -13.15 8.43 -6.09
N GLY A 28 -12.67 7.23 -5.72
CA GLY A 28 -11.53 6.59 -6.36
C GLY A 28 -10.17 7.25 -6.11
N THR A 29 -10.11 8.28 -5.26
CA THR A 29 -8.90 9.09 -5.02
C THR A 29 -8.02 8.58 -3.89
N GLU A 30 -8.54 7.64 -3.09
CA GLU A 30 -7.83 6.99 -2.00
C GLU A 30 -7.96 5.47 -2.17
N ALA A 31 -6.82 4.80 -2.02
CA ALA A 31 -6.75 3.35 -1.96
C ALA A 31 -6.05 2.94 -0.66
N SER A 32 -6.68 2.05 0.08
CA SER A 32 -6.14 1.41 1.27
C SER A 32 -5.81 -0.04 0.95
N CYS A 33 -4.59 -0.48 1.27
CA CYS A 33 -4.20 -1.89 1.23
C CYS A 33 -4.11 -2.44 2.65
N TYR A 34 -4.68 -3.62 2.88
CA TYR A 34 -4.65 -4.33 4.16
C TYR A 34 -3.77 -5.56 4.07
N VAL A 35 -2.78 -5.63 4.97
CA VAL A 35 -1.84 -6.74 5.06
C VAL A 35 -1.96 -7.40 6.43
N GLY A 36 -2.31 -8.69 6.45
CA GLY A 36 -2.22 -9.51 7.66
C GLY A 36 -0.77 -9.90 7.93
N ALA A 37 0.00 -9.00 8.54
CA ALA A 37 1.40 -9.28 8.88
C ALA A 37 1.51 -9.98 10.25
N GLN A 38 2.37 -10.99 10.39
CA GLN A 38 2.75 -11.56 11.69
C GLN A 38 3.89 -10.77 12.34
N GLU A 39 4.12 -10.96 13.63
CA GLU A 39 5.28 -10.36 14.29
C GLU A 39 6.59 -10.85 13.64
N ARG A 40 7.56 -9.94 13.51
CA ARG A 40 8.88 -10.09 12.89
C ARG A 40 8.89 -10.26 11.37
N GLN A 41 7.73 -10.28 10.73
CA GLN A 41 7.59 -10.40 9.29
C GLN A 41 8.10 -9.14 8.59
N ARG A 42 8.89 -9.33 7.53
CA ARG A 42 9.31 -8.23 6.64
C ARG A 42 8.27 -8.03 5.57
N PHE A 43 7.98 -6.79 5.23
CA PHE A 43 7.11 -6.45 4.11
C PHE A 43 7.77 -5.40 3.21
N SER A 44 7.47 -5.47 1.93
CA SER A 44 7.72 -4.44 0.94
C SER A 44 6.42 -4.21 0.18
N VAL A 45 5.90 -2.99 0.24
CA VAL A 45 4.67 -2.59 -0.45
C VAL A 45 5.04 -1.57 -1.51
N LYS A 46 4.88 -1.94 -2.77
CA LYS A 46 4.99 -1.00 -3.89
C LYS A 46 3.60 -0.54 -4.26
N ILE A 47 3.41 0.77 -4.25
CA ILE A 47 2.16 1.43 -4.60
C ILE A 47 2.41 2.24 -5.88
N THR A 48 1.65 1.96 -6.94
CA THR A 48 1.84 2.60 -8.24
C THR A 48 0.53 3.28 -8.68
N ASN A 49 0.64 4.56 -9.04
CA ASN A 49 -0.42 5.26 -9.77
C ASN A 49 -0.29 4.85 -11.25
N ILE A 50 -1.28 4.14 -11.80
CA ILE A 50 -1.21 3.63 -13.19
C ILE A 50 -2.17 4.31 -14.16
N GLY A 51 -2.94 5.30 -13.72
CA GLY A 51 -3.97 5.88 -14.59
C GLY A 51 -4.59 7.20 -14.17
N TYR A 52 -4.24 7.78 -13.00
CA TYR A 52 -4.78 9.09 -12.63
C TYR A 52 -4.06 10.21 -13.38
N GLU A 53 -4.59 10.55 -14.56
CA GLU A 53 -4.17 11.74 -15.32
C GLU A 53 -4.60 13.05 -14.64
N ASP A 54 -5.69 13.01 -13.86
CA ASP A 54 -6.36 14.20 -13.31
C ASP A 54 -5.84 14.69 -11.94
N GLY A 55 -4.84 14.02 -11.35
CA GLY A 55 -4.20 14.56 -10.14
C GLY A 55 -3.56 13.56 -9.17
N PRO A 56 -3.07 14.07 -8.03
CA PRO A 56 -2.36 13.26 -7.05
C PRO A 56 -3.26 12.23 -6.35
N ILE A 57 -2.81 10.97 -6.27
CA ILE A 57 -3.45 9.93 -5.46
C ILE A 57 -2.87 9.96 -4.04
N SER A 58 -3.74 9.88 -3.04
CA SER A 58 -3.32 9.64 -1.66
C SER A 58 -3.27 8.14 -1.37
N ALA A 59 -2.10 7.66 -0.92
CA ALA A 59 -1.85 6.24 -0.64
C ALA A 59 -1.56 6.03 0.84
N TRP A 60 -2.33 5.16 1.49
CA TRP A 60 -2.17 4.83 2.91
C TRP A 60 -1.86 3.34 3.07
N LEU A 61 -0.86 3.04 3.90
CA LEU A 61 -0.57 1.67 4.33
C LEU A 61 -1.09 1.47 5.74
N LEU A 62 -1.95 0.47 5.91
CA LEU A 62 -2.43 0.05 7.21
C LEU A 62 -1.89 -1.32 7.56
N ILE A 63 -1.28 -1.45 8.73
CA ILE A 63 -0.85 -2.73 9.32
C ILE A 63 -1.61 -2.90 10.62
N ASP A 64 -2.37 -4.00 10.72
CA ASP A 64 -3.31 -4.29 11.83
C ASP A 64 -4.29 -3.15 12.13
N GLY A 65 -4.74 -2.44 11.11
CA GLY A 65 -5.69 -1.33 11.26
C GLY A 65 -5.07 -0.01 11.73
N MET A 66 -3.75 0.08 11.90
CA MET A 66 -3.04 1.34 12.17
C MET A 66 -2.34 1.87 10.93
N VAL A 67 -2.44 3.19 10.71
CA VAL A 67 -1.74 3.87 9.62
C VAL A 67 -0.24 3.89 9.92
N GLN A 68 0.53 3.17 9.10
CA GLN A 68 1.99 3.13 9.19
C GLN A 68 2.66 4.08 8.21
N PHE A 69 1.96 4.38 7.12
CA PHE A 69 2.47 5.26 6.09
C PHE A 69 1.34 6.06 5.44
N LYS A 70 1.63 7.33 5.12
CA LYS A 70 0.78 8.22 4.34
C LYS A 70 1.63 8.96 3.31
N GLY A 71 1.30 8.78 2.04
CA GLY A 71 2.03 9.41 0.93
C GLY A 71 1.11 9.88 -0.18
N VAL A 72 1.69 10.63 -1.11
CA VAL A 72 0.98 11.20 -2.26
C VAL A 72 1.76 10.90 -3.53
N LEU A 73 1.12 10.19 -4.46
CA LEU A 73 1.64 9.86 -5.79
C LEU A 73 1.16 10.92 -6.76
N ARG A 74 2.04 11.86 -7.14
CA ARG A 74 1.65 13.10 -7.83
C ARG A 74 1.48 12.98 -9.34
N GLN A 75 2.03 11.93 -9.96
CA GLN A 75 2.06 11.78 -11.42
C GLN A 75 1.59 10.37 -11.80
N CYS A 76 1.03 10.23 -12.99
CA CYS A 76 0.79 8.93 -13.59
C CYS A 76 2.13 8.17 -13.69
N GLU A 77 2.08 6.85 -13.51
CA GLU A 77 3.22 5.92 -13.44
C GLU A 77 4.17 6.14 -12.26
N SER A 78 3.92 7.14 -11.40
CA SER A 78 4.72 7.28 -10.18
C SER A 78 4.47 6.09 -9.25
N ALA A 79 5.57 5.58 -8.69
CA ALA A 79 5.55 4.50 -7.74
C ALA A 79 6.25 4.91 -6.45
N MET A 80 5.84 4.27 -5.38
CA MET A 80 6.42 4.44 -4.06
C MET A 80 6.55 3.09 -3.40
N ILE A 81 7.70 2.85 -2.78
CA ILE A 81 7.98 1.61 -2.07
C ILE A 81 8.06 1.93 -0.60
N VAL A 82 7.30 1.19 0.19
CA VAL A 82 7.32 1.26 1.66
C VAL A 82 7.81 -0.08 2.16
N GLU A 83 8.96 -0.06 2.84
CA GLU A 83 9.58 -1.26 3.39
C GLU A 83 9.62 -1.18 4.90
N GLY A 84 9.49 -2.34 5.53
CA GLY A 84 9.62 -2.41 6.97
C GLY A 84 9.46 -3.81 7.54
N ARG A 85 9.38 -3.84 8.85
CA ARG A 85 9.15 -5.05 9.63
C ARG A 85 8.16 -4.77 10.74
N LYS A 86 7.16 -5.64 10.90
CA LYS A 86 6.31 -5.63 12.08
C LYS A 86 7.11 -6.16 13.27
N LEU A 87 7.28 -5.38 14.32
CA LEU A 87 7.98 -5.81 15.54
C LEU A 87 7.02 -6.37 16.59
N SER A 88 5.81 -5.82 16.65
CA SER A 88 4.74 -6.25 17.55
C SER A 88 3.37 -5.94 16.94
N THR A 89 2.29 -6.31 17.61
CA THR A 89 0.91 -5.91 17.26
C THR A 89 0.70 -4.41 17.10
N THR A 90 1.55 -3.57 17.71
CA THR A 90 1.40 -2.10 17.68
C THR A 90 2.61 -1.37 17.11
N THR A 91 3.61 -2.08 16.62
CA THR A 91 4.89 -1.46 16.25
C THR A 91 5.41 -2.00 14.94
N VAL A 92 5.71 -1.06 14.04
CA VAL A 92 6.35 -1.32 12.76
C VAL A 92 7.63 -0.50 12.70
N GLN A 93 8.71 -1.15 12.27
CA GLN A 93 10.00 -0.53 12.03
C GLN A 93 10.15 -0.28 10.53
N PRO A 94 10.25 0.98 10.07
CA PRO A 94 10.62 1.27 8.68
C PRO A 94 12.09 0.88 8.42
N PHE A 95 12.39 0.54 7.17
CA PHE A 95 13.76 0.32 6.69
C PHE A 95 14.31 1.52 5.94
#